data_AF-A0A7C7H448-F1
#
_entry.id   AF-A0A7C7H448-F1
#
_cell.length_a   1.000
_cell.length_b   1.000
_cell.length_c   1.000
_cell.angle_alpha   90.00
_cell.angle_beta   90.00
_cell.angle_gamma   90.00
#
_symmetry.space_group_name_H-M   'P 1'
#
loop_
_entity.id
_entity.type
_entity.pdbx_description
1 polymer ?
#
loop_
_entity_poly.entity_id
_entity_poly.type
_entity_poly.pdbx_seq_one_letter_code
_entity_poly.pdbx_strand_id
1 'polypeptide(L)' 'MGSVLEIEVKGSKHAEEVSGSEAIVRCLLEENTEVIFGYPGGAIMPTYDALYDYEDRLKHVLVRHEQGAVHA' A
#
# COMPACT_ATOMS: atom_id res chain seq x y z
N MET A 1 4.24 -36.95 -39.43
CA MET A 1 3.26 -36.36 -38.49
C MET A 1 4.01 -35.97 -37.23
N GLY A 2 4.44 -34.70 -37.13
CA GLY A 2 5.02 -34.18 -35.88
C GLY A 2 3.90 -33.90 -34.90
N SER A 3 3.98 -34.45 -33.69
CA SER A 3 3.10 -34.16 -32.57
C SER A 3 3.27 -32.69 -32.16
N VAL A 4 2.20 -31.91 -32.31
CA VAL A 4 2.12 -30.56 -31.74
C VAL A 4 2.04 -30.73 -30.22
N LEU A 5 3.06 -30.25 -29.51
CA LEU A 5 3.04 -30.14 -28.05
C LEU A 5 2.12 -28.97 -27.69
N GLU A 6 1.02 -29.26 -26.99
CA GLU A 6 0.18 -28.23 -26.37
C GLU A 6 0.97 -27.58 -25.24
N ILE A 7 1.32 -26.31 -25.40
CA ILE A 7 1.92 -25.50 -24.34
C ILE A 7 0.77 -25.06 -23.42
N GLU A 8 0.63 -25.72 -22.27
CA GLU A 8 -0.23 -25.23 -21.20
C GLU A 8 0.32 -23.91 -20.65
N VAL A 9 -0.31 -22.81 -21.03
CA VAL A 9 -0.08 -21.50 -20.41
C VAL A 9 -0.60 -21.58 -18.98
N LYS A 10 0.30 -21.74 -18.00
CA LYS A 10 -0.03 -21.60 -16.58
C LYS A 10 -0.60 -20.19 -16.37
N GLY A 11 -1.90 -20.12 -16.13
CA GLY A 11 -2.61 -18.88 -15.85
C GLY A 11 -1.90 -18.08 -14.76
N SER A 12 -1.63 -16.81 -15.05
CA SER A 12 -1.16 -15.84 -14.07
C SER A 12 -2.08 -15.92 -12.85
N LYS A 13 -1.51 -16.06 -11.65
CA LYS A 13 -2.26 -15.81 -10.42
C LYS A 13 -2.93 -14.44 -10.61
N HIS A 14 -4.25 -14.37 -10.48
CA HIS A 14 -4.94 -13.10 -10.56
C HIS A 14 -4.32 -12.19 -9.49
N ALA A 15 -3.67 -11.12 -9.92
CA ALA A 15 -3.28 -10.06 -9.01
C ALA A 15 -4.59 -9.56 -8.37
N GLU A 16 -4.66 -9.57 -7.05
CA GLU A 16 -5.80 -9.01 -6.33
C GLU A 16 -5.93 -7.54 -6.76
N GLU A 17 -7.11 -7.17 -7.29
CA GLU A 17 -7.37 -5.77 -7.60
C GLU A 17 -7.52 -5.00 -6.29
N VAL A 18 -6.57 -4.09 -6.05
CA VAL A 18 -6.57 -3.21 -4.88
C VAL A 18 -6.59 -1.76 -5.35
N SER A 19 -7.10 -0.87 -4.50
CA SER A 19 -6.98 0.57 -4.77
C SER A 19 -5.51 1.01 -4.70
N GLY A 20 -5.16 2.13 -5.33
CA GLY A 20 -3.80 2.67 -5.23
C GLY A 20 -3.41 3.01 -3.78
N SER A 21 -4.36 3.49 -2.99
CA SER A 21 -4.17 3.78 -1.57
C SER A 21 -3.87 2.52 -0.75
N GLU A 22 -4.64 1.46 -0.99
CA GLU A 22 -4.43 0.16 -0.36
C GLU A 22 -3.06 -0.43 -0.73
N ALA A 23 -2.68 -0.32 -2.02
CA ALA A 23 -1.37 -0.77 -2.47
C ALA A 23 -0.22 -0.05 -1.74
N ILE A 24 -0.33 1.26 -1.51
CA ILE A 24 0.67 2.03 -0.75
C ILE A 24 0.78 1.51 0.69
N VAL A 25 -0.35 1.30 1.37
CA VAL A 25 -0.34 0.82 2.76
C VAL A 25 0.28 -0.57 2.85
N ARG A 26 -0.05 -1.48 1.92
CA ARG A 26 0.56 -2.81 1.84
C ARG A 26 2.07 -2.75 1.60
N CYS A 27 2.55 -1.87 0.72
CA CYS A 27 3.98 -1.66 0.52
C CYS A 27 4.69 -1.20 1.80
N LEU A 28 4.09 -0.27 2.56
CA LEU A 28 4.67 0.18 3.84
C LEU A 28 4.79 -0.97 4.85
N LEU A 29 3.77 -1.84 4.91
CA LEU A 29 3.76 -3.03 5.76
C LEU A 29 4.84 -4.05 5.33
N GLU A 30 5.02 -4.26 4.03
CA GLU A 30 6.05 -5.16 3.48
C GLU A 30 7.47 -4.66 3.77
N GLU A 31 7.67 -3.35 3.77
CA GLU A 31 8.92 -2.70 4.17
C GLU A 31 9.11 -2.65 5.71
N ASN A 32 8.23 -3.31 6.48
CA ASN A 32 8.25 -3.33 7.95
C ASN A 32 8.20 -1.94 8.57
N THR A 33 7.49 -1.01 7.93
CA THR A 33 7.23 0.32 8.51
C THR A 33 6.35 0.15 9.75
N GLU A 34 6.74 0.76 10.86
CA GLU A 34 5.95 0.74 12.11
C GLU A 34 5.28 2.09 12.40
N VAL A 35 5.89 3.18 11.94
CA VAL A 35 5.47 4.56 12.27
C VAL A 35 5.43 5.42 11.01
N ILE A 36 4.36 6.20 10.85
CA ILE A 36 4.18 7.18 9.77
C ILE A 36 3.97 8.55 10.38
N PHE A 37 4.78 9.52 9.98
CA PHE A 37 4.57 10.94 10.30
C PHE A 37 3.82 11.60 9.15
N GLY A 38 2.68 12.22 9.43
CA GLY A 38 1.88 12.81 8.37
C GLY A 38 0.98 13.94 8.82
N TYR A 39 0.62 14.77 7.85
CA TYR A 39 -0.39 15.81 7.98
C TYR A 39 -1.50 15.57 6.96
N PRO A 40 -2.76 15.38 7.36
CA PRO A 40 -3.85 15.05 6.44
C PRO A 40 -4.26 16.27 5.62
N GLY A 41 -4.69 16.01 4.39
CA GLY A 41 -5.24 17.00 3.46
C GLY A 41 -6.21 16.35 2.49
N GLY A 42 -7.06 17.15 1.82
CA GLY A 42 -8.17 16.60 1.01
C GLY A 42 -7.72 15.65 -0.11
N ALA A 43 -6.59 15.91 -0.76
CA ALA A 43 -6.10 15.10 -1.87
C ALA A 43 -5.58 13.72 -1.44
N ILE A 44 -5.06 13.58 -0.21
CA ILE A 44 -4.48 12.33 0.30
C ILE A 44 -5.47 11.52 1.15
N MET A 45 -6.71 12.01 1.33
CA MET A 45 -7.70 11.39 2.19
C MET A 45 -7.95 9.91 1.90
N PRO A 46 -8.04 9.44 0.64
CA PRO A 46 -8.24 8.01 0.37
C PRO A 46 -7.14 7.11 0.94
N THR A 47 -5.92 7.64 1.10
CA THR A 47 -4.80 6.91 1.73
C THR A 47 -4.89 6.92 3.24
N TYR A 48 -5.37 8.01 3.84
CA TYR A 48 -5.68 8.04 5.28
C TYR A 48 -6.85 7.13 5.64
N ASP A 49 -7.88 7.08 4.78
CA ASP A 49 -9.01 6.16 4.93
C ASP A 49 -8.52 4.71 4.89
N ALA A 50 -7.66 4.35 3.93
CA ALA A 50 -7.05 3.01 3.87
C ALA A 50 -6.14 2.73 5.07
N LEU A 51 -5.38 3.73 5.55
CA LEU A 51 -4.50 3.55 6.71
C LEU A 51 -5.28 3.20 7.99
N TYR A 52 -6.52 3.69 8.11
CA TYR A 52 -7.40 3.44 9.26
C TYR A 52 -7.66 1.94 9.47
N ASP A 53 -7.72 1.15 8.40
CA ASP A 53 -7.92 -0.31 8.47
C ASP A 53 -6.71 -1.07 9.05
N TYR A 54 -5.56 -0.39 9.22
CA TYR A 54 -4.28 -0.97 9.63
C TYR A 54 -3.66 -0.28 10.86
N GLU A 55 -4.42 0.48 11.65
CA GLU A 55 -3.91 1.22 12.82
C GLU A 55 -3.26 0.32 13.89
N ASP A 56 -3.59 -0.97 13.93
CA ASP A 56 -2.98 -1.96 14.82
C ASP A 56 -1.55 -2.36 14.39
N ARG A 57 -1.20 -2.09 13.13
CA ARG A 57 0.08 -2.47 12.51
C ARG A 57 0.92 -1.27 12.10
N LEU A 58 0.29 -0.13 11.80
CA LEU A 58 0.94 1.13 11.41
C LEU A 58 0.50 2.26 12.32
N LYS A 59 1.45 2.81 13.08
CA LYS A 59 1.20 3.93 13.98
C LYS A 59 1.31 5.25 13.24
N HIS A 60 0.22 6.00 13.12
CA HIS A 60 0.26 7.36 12.59
C HIS A 60 0.57 8.39 13.68
N VAL A 61 1.49 9.31 13.38
CA VAL A 61 1.78 10.49 14.19
C VAL A 61 1.35 11.73 13.40
N LEU A 62 0.27 12.35 13.88
CA LEU A 62 -0.20 13.63 13.35
C LEU A 62 0.77 14.75 13.74
N VAL A 63 1.45 15.30 12.74
CA VAL A 63 2.30 16.48 12.92
C VAL A 63 1.46 17.77 12.90
N ARG A 64 2.08 18.92 13.20
CA ARG A 64 1.40 20.23 13.10
C ARG A 64 1.68 20.97 11.80
N HIS A 65 2.80 20.65 11.17
CA HIS A 65 3.24 21.19 9.88
C HIS A 65 4.01 20.10 9.15
N GLU A 66 3.94 20.08 7.84
CA GLU A 66 4.60 19.10 6.97
C GLU A 66 6.13 19.12 7.16
N GLN A 67 6.72 20.30 7.42
CA GLN A 67 8.13 20.42 7.79
C GLN A 67 8.48 19.64 9.06
N GLY A 68 7.54 19.55 10.00
CA GLY A 68 7.68 18.76 11.22
C GLY A 68 7.64 17.26 10.97
N ALA A 69 6.96 16.79 9.91
CA ALA A 69 7.00 15.38 9.51
C ALA A 69 8.34 14.98 8.90
N VAL A 70 9.03 15.89 8.19
CA VAL A 70 10.30 15.60 7.53
C VAL A 70 11.49 15.61 8.50
N HIS A 71 11.40 16.36 9.59
CA HIS A 71 12.49 16.48 10.56
C HIS A 71 12.50 15.41 11.66
N ALA A 72 11.35 14.74 11.86
CA ALA A 72 11.13 13.75 12.92
C ALA A 72 11.84 12.41 12.64
#